data_AF-A0A0R0HRE0-F1
#
_entry.id   AF-A0A0R0HRE0-F1
#
_cell.length_a   1.000
_cell.length_b   1.000
_cell.length_c   1.000
_cell.angle_alpha   90.00
_cell.angle_beta   90.00
_cell.angle_gamma   90.00
#
_symmetry.space_group_name_H-M   'P 1'
#
loop_
_entity.id
_entity.type
_entity.pdbx_description
1 polymer ?
#
loop_
_entity_poly.entity_id
_entity_poly.type
_entity_poly.pdbx_seq_one_letter_code
_entity_poly.pdbx_strand_id
1 'polypeptide(L)'
;MLEHFCECYSDLSGLILCPVQGSIIPLFIPNSRIRPIRLIGLCASLITFLYSPTPRIQFDPSTVKSQFVECLRWLPYENINLNLGIDDLSFFFVILTTFLIPICILMGWSGMRSYGKEYITTSLIHEFLMIVVLRMLDPLLFYVLPESVLIPMLCGAEHLLFIGIKLFLCRVTSTRLLGSCMDMQEGVLLGVCRGCVYSREWIPRQVSLGGVDTLARIRVKATWEKSKGNCTQPGMDVNS
;
A
#
# COMPACT_ATOMS: atom_id res chain seq x y z
N MET A 1 -35.01 -10.00 11.32
CA MET A 1 -34.27 -9.20 12.32
C MET A 1 -32.83 -8.91 11.89
N LEU A 2 -32.10 -9.86 11.29
CA LEU A 2 -30.78 -9.60 10.68
C LEU A 2 -30.81 -8.72 9.42
N GLU A 3 -31.90 -8.74 8.64
CA GLU A 3 -32.02 -7.90 7.44
C GLU A 3 -32.21 -6.41 7.74
N HIS A 4 -32.82 -6.08 8.89
CA HIS A 4 -33.05 -4.69 9.33
C HIS A 4 -31.79 -3.99 9.88
N PHE A 5 -30.76 -4.74 10.30
CA PHE A 5 -29.45 -4.16 10.61
C PHE A 5 -28.61 -3.93 9.35
N CYS A 6 -28.96 -4.57 8.23
CA CYS A 6 -28.22 -4.51 6.97
C CYS A 6 -28.55 -3.24 6.15
N GLU A 7 -29.80 -2.78 6.16
CA GLU A 7 -30.26 -1.58 5.43
C GLU A 7 -30.04 -0.23 6.16
N CYS A 8 -29.71 -0.23 7.46
CA CYS A 8 -29.53 1.03 8.23
C CYS A 8 -28.06 1.41 8.46
N TYR A 9 -27.12 0.56 8.02
CA TYR A 9 -25.67 0.81 8.00
C TYR A 9 -25.15 1.07 6.56
N SER A 10 -26.11 1.32 5.66
CA SER A 10 -26.07 1.25 4.21
C SER A 10 -24.80 1.82 3.56
N ASP A 11 -24.04 0.86 3.05
CA ASP A 11 -23.23 0.90 1.83
C ASP A 11 -21.90 1.67 1.89
N LEU A 12 -21.79 2.79 2.60
CA LEU A 12 -20.51 3.49 2.75
C LEU A 12 -19.71 3.03 3.96
N SER A 13 -20.21 3.27 5.16
CA SER A 13 -19.44 3.05 6.38
C SER A 13 -19.03 1.59 6.57
N GLY A 14 -19.83 0.62 6.09
CA GLY A 14 -19.55 -0.81 6.28
C GLY A 14 -18.30 -1.34 5.62
N LEU A 15 -18.08 -0.94 4.37
CA LEU A 15 -16.88 -1.30 3.62
C LEU A 15 -15.60 -0.81 4.31
N ILE A 16 -15.67 0.31 5.02
CA ILE A 16 -14.55 0.91 5.76
C ILE A 16 -14.33 0.19 7.09
N LEU A 17 -15.42 -0.10 7.82
CA LEU A 17 -15.32 -0.59 9.19
C LEU A 17 -14.93 -2.08 9.25
N CYS A 18 -15.32 -2.88 8.26
CA CYS A 18 -14.95 -4.30 8.15
C CYS A 18 -13.42 -4.54 8.20
N PRO A 19 -12.60 -3.94 7.32
CA PRO A 19 -11.14 -4.12 7.38
C PRO A 19 -10.52 -3.48 8.62
N VAL A 20 -11.09 -2.36 9.12
CA VAL A 20 -10.62 -1.72 10.36
C VAL A 20 -10.79 -2.67 11.55
N GLN A 21 -11.99 -3.22 11.76
CA GLN A 21 -12.25 -4.23 12.80
C GLN A 21 -11.38 -5.47 12.59
N GLY A 22 -11.26 -5.92 11.32
CA GLY A 22 -10.39 -7.00 10.92
C GLY A 22 -8.92 -6.79 11.30
N SER A 23 -8.43 -5.54 11.29
CA SER A 23 -7.05 -5.21 11.68
C SER A 23 -6.84 -5.13 13.20
N ILE A 24 -7.88 -4.70 13.93
CA ILE A 24 -7.82 -4.52 15.38
C ILE A 24 -7.82 -5.88 16.11
N ILE A 25 -8.61 -6.84 15.63
CA ILE A 25 -8.74 -8.17 16.27
C ILE A 25 -7.39 -8.93 16.35
N PRO A 26 -6.59 -9.05 15.27
CA PRO A 26 -5.24 -9.62 15.31
C PRO A 26 -4.30 -8.98 16.33
N LEU A 27 -4.43 -7.67 16.61
CA LEU A 27 -3.53 -6.96 17.52
C LEU A 27 -3.61 -7.48 18.95
N PHE A 28 -4.77 -7.96 19.38
CA PHE A 28 -4.96 -8.54 20.71
C PHE A 28 -4.47 -9.99 20.83
N ILE A 29 -4.20 -10.67 19.71
CA ILE A 29 -3.76 -12.07 19.72
C ILE A 29 -2.23 -12.12 19.85
N PRO A 30 -1.68 -12.96 20.75
CA PRO A 30 -0.23 -13.11 20.90
C PRO A 30 0.40 -13.79 19.67
N ASN A 31 1.63 -13.37 19.33
CA ASN A 31 2.39 -13.84 18.16
C ASN A 31 2.66 -15.35 18.13
N SER A 32 2.43 -16.09 19.22
CA SER A 32 2.68 -17.54 19.29
C SER A 32 1.74 -18.36 18.40
N ARG A 33 0.55 -17.84 18.05
CA ARG A 33 -0.44 -18.56 17.22
C ARG A 33 -0.70 -17.86 15.90
N ILE A 34 0.15 -18.12 14.91
CA ILE A 34 0.03 -17.51 13.58
C ILE A 34 -1.20 -17.99 12.79
N ARG A 35 -1.63 -19.24 12.98
CA ARG A 35 -2.76 -19.84 12.25
C ARG A 35 -4.09 -19.09 12.45
N PRO A 36 -4.58 -18.84 13.69
CA PRO A 36 -5.82 -18.11 13.87
C PRO A 36 -5.72 -16.67 13.37
N ILE A 37 -4.57 -16.01 13.52
CA ILE A 37 -4.37 -14.64 13.02
C ILE A 37 -4.60 -14.58 11.50
N ARG A 38 -4.01 -15.52 10.76
CA ARG A 38 -4.17 -15.61 9.30
C ARG A 38 -5.61 -15.90 8.91
N LEU A 39 -6.26 -16.83 9.62
CA LEU A 39 -7.65 -17.19 9.31
C LEU A 39 -8.59 -16.01 9.56
N ILE A 40 -8.43 -15.30 10.68
CA ILE A 40 -9.22 -14.10 11.00
C ILE A 40 -9.04 -13.03 9.94
N GLY A 41 -7.79 -12.73 9.56
CA GLY A 41 -7.51 -11.73 8.52
C GLY A 41 -8.08 -12.12 7.16
N LEU A 42 -7.96 -13.40 6.78
CA LEU A 42 -8.53 -13.91 5.54
C LEU A 42 -10.06 -13.85 5.57
N CYS A 43 -10.70 -14.27 6.66
CA CYS A 43 -12.15 -14.13 6.83
C CYS A 43 -12.60 -12.67 6.76
N ALA A 44 -11.89 -11.73 7.41
CA ALA A 44 -12.22 -10.31 7.38
C ALA A 44 -12.15 -9.74 5.95
N SER A 45 -11.08 -10.03 5.21
CA SER A 45 -10.95 -9.61 3.80
C SER A 45 -12.01 -10.26 2.89
N LEU A 46 -12.36 -11.53 3.14
CA LEU A 46 -13.38 -12.24 2.36
C LEU A 46 -14.78 -11.66 2.60
N ILE A 47 -15.10 -11.30 3.85
CA ILE A 47 -16.34 -10.61 4.21
C ILE A 47 -16.39 -9.24 3.52
N THR A 48 -15.28 -8.50 3.53
CA THR A 48 -15.19 -7.18 2.88
C THR A 48 -15.39 -7.30 1.36
N PHE A 49 -14.81 -8.32 0.73
CA PHE A 49 -15.04 -8.63 -0.69
C PHE A 49 -16.50 -8.99 -1.00
N LEU A 50 -17.15 -9.79 -0.15
CA LEU A 50 -18.58 -10.14 -0.31
C LEU A 50 -19.50 -8.93 -0.14
N TYR A 51 -19.10 -7.97 0.70
CA TYR A 51 -19.87 -6.75 0.96
C TYR A 51 -19.63 -5.64 -0.09
N SER A 52 -18.49 -5.66 -0.80
CA SER A 52 -18.17 -4.63 -1.80
C SER A 52 -19.11 -4.54 -3.01
N PRO A 53 -19.72 -5.63 -3.53
CA PRO A 53 -20.68 -5.54 -4.64
C PRO A 53 -22.07 -5.04 -4.22
N THR A 54 -22.43 -5.03 -2.94
CA THR A 54 -23.78 -4.69 -2.42
C THR A 54 -24.28 -3.30 -2.86
N PRO A 55 -23.47 -2.22 -2.81
CA PRO A 55 -23.91 -0.89 -3.22
C PRO A 55 -24.31 -0.81 -4.70
N ARG A 56 -23.82 -1.72 -5.55
CA ARG A 56 -24.18 -1.73 -6.99
C ARG A 56 -25.66 -2.00 -7.22
N ILE A 57 -26.28 -2.76 -6.33
CA ILE A 57 -27.66 -3.21 -6.49
C ILE A 57 -28.63 -2.03 -6.32
N GLN A 58 -28.20 -1.01 -5.56
CA GLN A 58 -28.96 0.20 -5.28
C GLN A 58 -28.59 1.38 -6.19
N PHE A 59 -27.53 1.25 -6.99
CA PHE A 59 -27.02 2.32 -7.83
C PHE A 59 -27.92 2.50 -9.06
N ASP A 60 -28.36 3.74 -9.31
CA ASP A 60 -29.13 4.08 -10.51
C ASP A 60 -28.17 4.57 -11.61
N PRO A 61 -27.90 3.77 -12.67
CA PRO A 61 -26.95 4.15 -13.73
C PRO A 61 -27.47 5.26 -14.65
N SER A 62 -28.70 5.76 -14.46
CA SER A 62 -29.28 6.80 -15.31
C SER A 62 -28.81 8.21 -14.97
N THR A 63 -28.13 8.42 -13.83
CA THR A 63 -27.67 9.73 -13.38
C THR A 63 -26.15 9.84 -13.37
N VAL A 64 -25.62 10.90 -13.99
CA VAL A 64 -24.17 11.21 -14.06
C VAL A 64 -23.63 11.80 -12.75
N LYS A 65 -24.48 12.03 -11.75
CA LYS A 65 -24.09 12.61 -10.48
C LYS A 65 -23.53 11.50 -9.58
N SER A 66 -22.41 11.76 -8.90
CA SER A 66 -21.89 10.87 -7.87
C SER A 66 -22.99 10.58 -6.85
N GLN A 67 -23.31 9.30 -6.69
CA GLN A 67 -24.33 8.85 -5.74
C GLN A 67 -23.66 8.47 -4.42
N PHE A 68 -24.46 8.36 -3.36
CA PHE A 68 -23.98 8.08 -2.01
C PHE A 68 -22.96 9.11 -1.49
N VAL A 69 -23.28 10.40 -1.64
CA VAL A 69 -22.41 11.47 -1.17
C VAL A 69 -22.59 11.68 0.33
N GLU A 70 -21.60 11.26 1.12
CA GLU A 70 -21.49 11.61 2.53
C GLU A 70 -20.51 12.78 2.69
N CYS A 71 -21.00 13.92 3.20
CA CYS A 71 -20.16 15.07 3.51
C CYS A 71 -19.83 15.10 5.01
N LEU A 72 -18.61 14.73 5.38
CA LEU A 72 -18.09 14.95 6.72
C LEU A 72 -17.40 16.31 6.79
N ARG A 73 -17.88 17.25 7.62
CA ARG A 73 -17.14 18.50 7.87
C ARG A 73 -15.90 18.20 8.69
N TRP A 74 -14.72 18.22 8.07
CA TRP A 74 -13.46 18.02 8.77
C TRP A 74 -12.90 19.35 9.31
N LEU A 75 -12.74 20.36 8.44
CA LEU A 75 -12.30 21.71 8.82
C LEU A 75 -13.38 22.74 8.46
N PRO A 76 -14.23 23.17 9.41
CA PRO A 76 -15.31 24.11 9.12
C PRO A 76 -14.82 25.51 8.72
N TYR A 77 -13.56 25.86 9.04
CA TYR A 77 -12.99 27.18 8.75
C TYR A 77 -12.41 27.32 7.33
N GLU A 78 -11.99 26.22 6.71
CA GLU A 78 -11.44 26.20 5.33
C GLU A 78 -12.46 25.68 4.30
N ASN A 79 -13.71 25.39 4.72
CA ASN A 79 -14.71 24.70 3.88
C ASN A 79 -14.21 23.36 3.29
N ILE A 80 -13.21 22.74 3.93
CA ILE A 80 -12.72 21.42 3.55
C ILE A 80 -13.69 20.40 4.15
N ASN A 81 -14.67 20.05 3.32
CA ASN A 81 -15.56 18.94 3.58
C ASN A 81 -14.88 17.67 3.05
N LEU A 82 -15.16 16.57 3.73
CA LEU A 82 -14.72 15.23 3.42
C LEU A 82 -15.91 14.59 2.68
N ASN A 83 -15.95 14.82 1.37
CA ASN A 83 -16.99 14.32 0.48
C ASN A 83 -16.57 12.93 0.00
N LEU A 84 -17.23 11.92 0.54
CA LEU A 84 -17.15 10.56 0.06
C LEU A 84 -18.23 10.35 -0.98
N GLY A 85 -17.89 9.89 -2.17
CA GLY A 85 -18.85 9.61 -3.25
C GLY A 85 -18.49 8.31 -3.97
N ILE A 86 -19.47 7.77 -4.68
CA ILE A 86 -19.27 6.59 -5.55
C ILE A 86 -19.62 6.96 -6.98
N ASP A 87 -18.65 6.77 -7.87
CA ASP A 87 -18.82 6.80 -9.32
C ASP A 87 -18.69 5.37 -9.88
N ASP A 88 -19.18 5.13 -11.10
CA ASP A 88 -19.12 3.82 -11.78
C ASP A 88 -17.69 3.25 -11.86
N LEU A 89 -16.73 4.14 -12.13
CA LEU A 89 -15.32 3.76 -12.24
C LEU A 89 -14.73 3.40 -10.87
N SER A 90 -14.98 4.23 -9.86
CA SER A 90 -14.51 4.00 -8.49
C SER A 90 -15.05 2.68 -7.95
N PHE A 91 -16.30 2.35 -8.25
CA PHE A 91 -16.91 1.09 -7.85
C PHE A 91 -16.17 -0.14 -8.42
N PHE A 92 -15.80 -0.10 -9.71
CA PHE A 92 -15.02 -1.17 -10.33
C PHE A 92 -13.65 -1.34 -9.66
N PHE A 93 -12.97 -0.23 -9.35
CA PHE A 93 -11.70 -0.27 -8.65
C PHE A 93 -11.82 -0.80 -7.22
N VAL A 94 -12.88 -0.44 -6.48
CA VAL A 94 -13.11 -0.95 -5.11
C VAL A 94 -13.30 -2.46 -5.11
N ILE A 95 -14.08 -3.02 -6.05
CA ILE A 95 -14.23 -4.48 -6.20
C ILE A 95 -12.88 -5.13 -6.52
N LEU A 96 -12.12 -4.55 -7.45
CA LEU A 96 -10.81 -5.08 -7.82
C LEU A 96 -9.85 -5.09 -6.62
N THR A 97 -9.79 -4.00 -5.85
CA THR A 97 -8.94 -3.91 -4.67
C THR A 97 -9.34 -4.92 -3.60
N THR A 98 -10.64 -5.01 -3.27
CA THR A 98 -11.14 -5.99 -2.28
C THR A 98 -10.96 -7.44 -2.73
N PHE A 99 -10.89 -7.71 -4.04
CA PHE A 99 -10.56 -9.03 -4.56
C PHE A 99 -9.06 -9.36 -4.47
N LEU A 100 -8.18 -8.37 -4.65
CA LEU A 100 -6.72 -8.58 -4.64
C LEU A 100 -6.17 -8.84 -3.23
N ILE A 101 -6.73 -8.23 -2.20
CA ILE A 101 -6.25 -8.38 -0.80
C ILE A 101 -6.33 -9.83 -0.29
N PRO A 102 -7.45 -10.57 -0.38
CA PRO A 102 -7.50 -11.96 0.05
C PRO A 102 -6.54 -12.84 -0.75
N ILE A 103 -6.33 -12.57 -2.05
CA ILE A 103 -5.32 -13.27 -2.86
C ILE A 103 -3.91 -13.00 -2.33
N CYS A 104 -3.61 -11.74 -1.99
CA CYS A 104 -2.32 -11.36 -1.45
C CYS A 104 -2.03 -12.10 -0.13
N ILE A 105 -3.01 -12.12 0.78
CA ILE A 105 -2.92 -12.86 2.05
C ILE A 105 -2.70 -14.36 1.80
N LEU A 106 -3.42 -14.95 0.83
CA LEU A 106 -3.28 -16.36 0.48
C LEU A 106 -1.88 -16.71 -0.05
N MET A 107 -1.32 -15.84 -0.90
CA MET A 107 0.05 -16.00 -1.42
C MET A 107 1.11 -15.86 -0.33
N GLY A 108 0.88 -15.00 0.67
CA GLY A 108 1.79 -14.80 1.81
C GLY A 108 1.89 -16.00 2.76
N TRP A 109 1.01 -17.01 2.64
CA TRP A 109 0.89 -18.09 3.62
C TRP A 109 2.18 -18.92 3.79
N SER A 110 2.90 -19.21 2.70
CA SER A 110 4.15 -20.00 2.75
C SER A 110 5.40 -19.15 3.01
N GLY A 111 5.40 -17.87 2.63
CA GLY A 111 6.60 -17.04 2.62
C GLY A 111 6.98 -16.43 3.98
N MET A 112 6.01 -16.15 4.86
CA MET A 112 6.23 -15.28 6.02
C MET A 112 6.14 -16.03 7.35
N ARG A 113 7.26 -16.61 7.81
CA ARG A 113 7.35 -17.30 9.11
C ARG A 113 7.63 -16.37 10.30
N SER A 114 8.38 -15.29 10.09
CA SER A 114 8.87 -14.46 11.21
C SER A 114 7.92 -13.31 11.60
N TYR A 115 7.17 -12.75 10.63
CA TYR A 115 6.38 -11.51 10.81
C TYR A 115 4.95 -11.66 10.30
N GLY A 116 4.32 -12.80 10.62
CA GLY A 116 2.98 -13.09 10.08
C GLY A 116 1.87 -12.20 10.66
N LYS A 117 2.05 -11.65 11.87
CA LYS A 117 1.06 -10.76 12.50
C LYS A 117 1.13 -9.36 11.89
N GLU A 118 2.33 -8.78 11.79
CA GLU A 118 2.50 -7.46 11.19
C GLU A 118 2.03 -7.47 9.74
N TYR A 119 2.32 -8.54 8.99
CA TYR A 119 1.87 -8.69 7.60
C TYR A 119 0.35 -8.64 7.48
N ILE A 120 -0.38 -9.49 8.22
CA ILE A 120 -1.85 -9.55 8.13
C ILE A 120 -2.47 -8.20 8.54
N THR A 121 -1.95 -7.59 9.60
CA THR A 121 -2.47 -6.31 10.11
C THR A 121 -2.23 -5.19 9.09
N THR A 122 -1.03 -5.10 8.52
CA THR A 122 -0.70 -4.07 7.52
C THR A 122 -1.41 -4.27 6.19
N SER A 123 -1.66 -5.52 5.78
CA SER A 123 -2.50 -5.82 4.60
C SER A 123 -3.94 -5.32 4.77
N LEU A 124 -4.56 -5.51 5.95
CA LEU A 124 -5.93 -5.04 6.22
C LEU A 124 -6.01 -3.51 6.34
N ILE A 125 -5.00 -2.88 6.93
CA ILE A 125 -4.92 -1.41 6.98
C ILE A 125 -4.76 -0.84 5.56
N HIS A 126 -3.97 -1.50 4.70
CA HIS A 126 -3.81 -1.11 3.30
C HIS A 126 -5.12 -1.23 2.51
N GLU A 127 -5.90 -2.29 2.75
CA GLU A 127 -7.24 -2.46 2.18
C GLU A 127 -8.16 -1.29 2.54
N PHE A 128 -8.27 -0.96 3.83
CA PHE A 128 -9.05 0.18 4.32
C PHE A 128 -8.63 1.49 3.65
N LEU A 129 -7.33 1.80 3.64
CA LEU A 129 -6.82 3.05 3.09
C LEU A 129 -7.12 3.20 1.60
N MET A 130 -6.99 2.12 0.81
CA MET A 130 -7.29 2.16 -0.62
C MET A 130 -8.80 2.32 -0.90
N ILE A 131 -9.67 1.67 -0.11
CA ILE A 131 -11.12 1.87 -0.21
C ILE A 131 -11.48 3.34 0.05
N VAL A 132 -10.84 3.95 1.06
CA VAL A 132 -11.03 5.37 1.37
C VAL A 132 -10.57 6.25 0.21
N VAL A 133 -9.34 6.05 -0.30
CA VAL A 133 -8.79 6.83 -1.43
C VAL A 133 -9.71 6.79 -2.65
N LEU A 134 -10.23 5.61 -3.02
CA LEU A 134 -11.07 5.43 -4.20
C LEU A 134 -12.44 6.10 -4.09
N ARG A 135 -12.90 6.42 -2.87
CA ARG A 135 -14.18 7.08 -2.62
C ARG A 135 -14.07 8.57 -2.33
N MET A 136 -12.86 9.12 -2.27
CA MET A 136 -12.69 10.56 -2.07
C MET A 136 -13.03 11.33 -3.33
N LEU A 137 -13.97 12.28 -3.21
CA LEU A 137 -14.31 13.20 -4.29
C LEU A 137 -13.48 14.48 -4.24
N ASP A 138 -12.95 14.84 -3.06
CA ASP A 138 -12.17 16.07 -2.90
C ASP A 138 -10.73 15.92 -3.40
N PRO A 139 -10.28 16.77 -4.35
CA PRO A 139 -8.96 16.64 -4.96
C PRO A 139 -7.80 16.82 -3.95
N LEU A 140 -7.99 17.60 -2.90
CA LEU A 140 -6.99 17.79 -1.84
C LEU A 140 -6.75 16.49 -1.06
N LEU A 141 -7.83 15.85 -0.57
CA LEU A 141 -7.73 14.58 0.16
C LEU A 141 -7.25 13.45 -0.74
N PHE A 142 -7.70 13.43 -2.00
CA PHE A 142 -7.22 12.50 -3.01
C PHE A 142 -5.71 12.62 -3.26
N TYR A 143 -5.11 13.80 -3.08
CA TYR A 143 -3.65 13.98 -3.18
C TYR A 143 -2.89 13.42 -1.97
N VAL A 144 -3.43 13.61 -0.75
CA VAL A 144 -2.73 13.29 0.52
C VAL A 144 -2.87 11.81 0.91
N LEU A 145 -4.04 11.22 0.72
CA LEU A 145 -4.32 9.86 1.19
C LEU A 145 -3.48 8.76 0.51
N PRO A 146 -3.21 8.80 -0.81
CA PRO A 146 -2.33 7.84 -1.46
C PRO A 146 -0.91 7.79 -0.89
N GLU A 147 -0.39 8.92 -0.40
CA GLU A 147 0.92 8.97 0.25
C GLU A 147 0.89 8.27 1.61
N SER A 148 -0.25 8.34 2.31
CA SER A 148 -0.47 7.67 3.60
C SER A 148 -0.47 6.15 3.47
N VAL A 149 -0.86 5.61 2.31
CA VAL A 149 -0.92 4.16 2.06
C VAL A 149 0.47 3.50 1.96
N LEU A 150 1.52 4.30 1.87
CA LEU A 150 2.89 3.79 1.93
C LEU A 150 3.33 3.40 3.35
N ILE A 151 2.72 4.00 4.38
CA ILE A 151 3.08 3.80 5.79
C ILE A 151 2.85 2.35 6.25
N PRO A 152 1.69 1.70 5.99
CA PRO A 152 1.48 0.29 6.33
C PRO A 152 2.55 -0.64 5.73
N MET A 153 3.01 -0.33 4.51
CA MET A 153 3.99 -1.15 3.82
C MET A 153 5.37 -1.07 4.49
N LEU A 154 5.72 0.09 5.06
CA LEU A 154 6.97 0.27 5.79
C LEU A 154 6.99 -0.54 7.10
N CYS A 155 5.85 -0.56 7.82
CA CYS A 155 5.75 -1.25 9.10
C CYS A 155 5.77 -2.78 8.96
N GLY A 156 5.32 -3.33 7.82
CA GLY A 156 5.29 -4.77 7.58
C GLY A 156 6.64 -5.39 7.17
N ALA A 157 7.64 -4.57 6.82
CA ALA A 157 8.89 -5.03 6.25
C ALA A 157 10.10 -4.43 6.95
N GLU A 158 10.49 -5.00 8.10
CA GLU A 158 11.65 -4.53 8.89
C GLU A 158 12.94 -4.46 8.05
N HIS A 159 13.11 -5.40 7.11
CA HIS A 159 14.33 -5.48 6.30
C HIS A 159 14.29 -4.58 5.04
N LEU A 160 13.14 -4.01 4.68
CA LEU A 160 12.98 -3.24 3.44
C LEU A 160 12.73 -1.76 3.69
N LEU A 161 13.03 -1.25 4.88
CA LEU A 161 12.89 0.17 5.24
C LEU A 161 13.55 1.09 4.20
N PHE A 162 14.74 0.73 3.72
CA PHE A 162 15.44 1.50 2.67
C PHE A 162 14.66 1.53 1.34
N ILE A 163 14.02 0.42 0.97
CA ILE A 163 13.19 0.34 -0.25
C ILE A 163 11.93 1.19 -0.09
N GLY A 164 11.28 1.11 1.07
CA GLY A 164 10.10 1.93 1.36
C GLY A 164 10.40 3.42 1.36
N ILE A 165 11.50 3.85 1.98
CA ILE A 165 11.95 5.25 1.96
C ILE A 165 12.26 5.71 0.53
N LYS A 166 12.91 4.87 -0.28
CA LYS A 166 13.20 5.19 -1.68
C LYS A 166 11.91 5.32 -2.52
N LEU A 167 10.93 4.45 -2.28
CA LEU A 167 9.61 4.53 -2.91
C LEU A 167 8.86 5.80 -2.49
N PHE A 168 8.92 6.16 -1.20
CA PHE A 168 8.31 7.39 -0.69
C PHE A 168 8.89 8.63 -1.36
N LEU A 169 10.23 8.74 -1.35
CA LEU A 169 10.93 9.84 -2.02
C LEU A 169 10.61 9.91 -3.51
N CYS A 170 10.58 8.77 -4.21
CA CYS A 170 10.20 8.72 -5.62
C CYS A 170 8.76 9.21 -5.83
N ARG A 171 7.81 8.78 -4.99
CA ARG A 171 6.40 9.19 -5.08
C ARG A 171 6.24 10.69 -4.83
N VAL A 172 6.80 11.20 -3.73
CA VAL A 172 6.72 12.63 -3.35
C VAL A 172 7.36 13.52 -4.41
N THR A 173 8.50 13.11 -4.96
CA THR A 173 9.15 13.87 -6.05
C THR A 173 8.26 13.89 -7.30
N SER A 174 7.59 12.77 -7.60
CA SER A 174 6.68 12.67 -8.75
C SER A 174 5.40 13.49 -8.56
N THR A 175 4.78 13.44 -7.38
CA THR A 175 3.55 14.21 -7.07
C THR A 175 3.82 15.71 -6.99
N ARG A 176 5.01 16.13 -6.54
CA ARG A 176 5.46 17.53 -6.63
C ARG A 176 5.61 17.97 -8.08
N LEU A 177 6.20 17.13 -8.94
CA LEU A 177 6.37 17.43 -10.36
C LEU A 177 5.01 17.61 -11.07
N LEU A 178 4.04 16.73 -10.77
CA LEU A 178 2.67 16.82 -11.29
C LEU A 178 1.96 18.09 -10.81
N GLY A 179 2.11 18.47 -9.54
CA GLY A 179 1.59 19.74 -9.02
C GLY A 179 2.16 20.94 -9.78
N SER A 180 3.48 20.95 -10.00
CA SER A 180 4.13 21.98 -10.81
C SER A 180 3.67 21.99 -12.28
N CYS A 181 3.35 20.83 -12.86
CA CYS A 181 2.78 20.77 -14.21
C CYS A 181 1.32 21.26 -14.27
N MET A 182 0.53 21.11 -13.21
CA MET A 182 -0.83 21.64 -13.15
C MET A 182 -0.85 23.17 -13.02
N ASP A 183 0.09 23.76 -12.26
CA ASP A 183 0.29 25.22 -12.24
C ASP A 183 0.84 25.75 -13.59
N MET A 184 1.50 24.90 -14.38
CA MET A 184 2.09 25.30 -15.65
C MET A 184 1.08 25.37 -16.81
N GLN A 185 -0.21 25.12 -16.57
CA GLN A 185 -1.22 25.21 -17.62
C GLN A 185 -1.61 26.65 -18.01
N GLU A 186 -1.10 27.68 -17.32
CA GLU A 186 -1.10 29.08 -17.81
C GLU A 186 0.26 29.56 -18.38
N GLY A 187 1.27 28.69 -18.52
CA GLY A 187 2.62 29.12 -18.92
C GLY A 187 3.44 28.11 -19.72
N VAL A 188 3.32 28.18 -21.04
CA VAL A 188 4.31 27.76 -22.06
C VAL A 188 4.75 26.28 -22.09
N LEU A 189 4.38 25.68 -23.21
CA LEU A 189 4.53 24.32 -23.71
C LEU A 189 5.97 23.84 -24.03
N LEU A 190 7.03 24.34 -23.38
CA LEU A 190 8.41 23.95 -23.73
C LEU A 190 9.28 23.70 -22.49
N GLY A 191 9.33 22.45 -22.05
CA GLY A 191 10.27 22.02 -21.01
C GLY A 191 9.97 20.67 -20.40
N VAL A 192 9.69 19.64 -21.21
CA VAL A 192 9.51 18.27 -20.68
C VAL A 192 10.80 17.86 -19.95
N CYS A 193 10.63 17.74 -18.63
CA CYS A 193 11.62 17.43 -17.63
C CYS A 193 12.46 16.19 -17.99
N ARG A 194 13.72 16.41 -18.39
CA ARG A 194 14.76 15.37 -18.52
C ARG A 194 15.39 14.94 -17.16
N GLY A 195 14.78 15.27 -16.02
CA GLY A 195 15.49 15.32 -14.74
C GLY A 195 15.33 14.16 -13.75
N CYS A 196 14.36 13.24 -13.92
CA CYS A 196 14.06 12.26 -12.87
C CYS A 196 13.75 10.85 -13.38
N VAL A 197 14.79 10.06 -13.66
CA VAL A 197 14.88 8.67 -13.16
C VAL A 197 16.34 8.42 -12.78
N TYR A 198 16.61 8.61 -11.49
CA TYR A 198 17.89 8.47 -10.83
C TYR A 198 18.34 7.00 -10.83
N SER A 199 19.50 6.76 -11.46
CA SER A 199 20.45 5.66 -11.29
C SER A 199 19.95 4.20 -11.39
N ARG A 200 20.38 3.56 -12.49
CA ARG A 200 20.27 2.12 -12.82
C ARG A 200 21.07 1.18 -11.90
N GLU A 201 21.65 1.64 -10.79
CA GLU A 201 22.73 0.91 -10.10
C GLU A 201 22.38 0.21 -8.79
N TRP A 202 21.11 0.23 -8.34
CA TRP A 202 20.74 -0.31 -7.02
C TRP A 202 19.58 -1.31 -7.02
N ILE A 203 19.56 -2.24 -7.97
CA ILE A 203 18.76 -3.47 -7.85
C ILE A 203 19.66 -4.55 -7.23
N PRO A 204 19.49 -4.93 -5.94
CA PRO A 204 20.02 -6.19 -5.49
C PRO A 204 19.23 -7.30 -6.19
N ARG A 205 19.89 -8.05 -7.08
CA ARG A 205 19.36 -9.31 -7.64
C ARG A 205 19.03 -10.26 -6.49
N GLN A 206 17.76 -10.31 -6.08
CA GLN A 206 17.20 -11.38 -5.25
C GLN A 206 15.83 -11.79 -5.79
N VAL A 207 15.80 -12.20 -7.06
CA VAL A 207 14.82 -13.16 -7.57
C VAL A 207 15.62 -14.18 -8.37
N SER A 208 16.12 -15.20 -7.68
CA SER A 208 16.51 -16.45 -8.34
C SER A 208 15.36 -17.41 -8.12
N LEU A 209 14.53 -17.52 -9.15
CA LEU A 209 13.62 -18.63 -9.37
C LEU A 209 14.36 -19.95 -9.13
N GLY A 210 13.70 -20.87 -8.45
CA GLY A 210 14.18 -22.23 -8.28
C GLY A 210 14.33 -22.91 -9.63
N GLY A 211 15.39 -23.71 -9.75
CA GLY A 211 15.67 -24.53 -10.92
C GLY A 211 17.12 -24.43 -11.34
N VAL A 212 17.91 -25.43 -10.92
CA VAL A 212 19.17 -25.85 -11.54
C VAL A 212 20.28 -24.79 -11.56
N ASP A 213 21.15 -24.78 -10.53
CA ASP A 213 22.61 -24.55 -10.65
C ASP A 213 23.27 -24.28 -9.29
N THR A 214 23.56 -25.36 -8.57
CA THR A 214 24.28 -25.34 -7.28
C THR A 214 25.79 -25.07 -7.45
N LEU A 215 26.32 -25.00 -8.67
CA LEU A 215 27.76 -24.82 -8.93
C LEU A 215 28.22 -23.36 -9.07
N ALA A 216 27.32 -22.39 -9.25
CA ALA A 216 27.70 -20.97 -9.38
C ALA A 216 27.95 -20.24 -8.04
N ARG A 217 27.55 -20.83 -6.89
CA ARG A 217 27.68 -20.18 -5.57
C ARG A 217 29.09 -20.14 -4.99
N ILE A 218 30.03 -20.96 -5.49
CA ILE A 218 31.39 -21.02 -4.93
C ILE A 218 32.30 -19.92 -5.52
N ARG A 219 32.03 -19.45 -6.75
CA ARG A 219 32.94 -18.50 -7.43
C ARG A 219 32.78 -17.03 -7.00
N VAL A 220 31.63 -16.61 -6.51
CA VAL A 220 31.39 -15.20 -6.11
C VAL A 220 31.90 -14.91 -4.68
N LYS A 221 31.96 -15.93 -3.81
CA LYS A 221 32.49 -15.75 -2.45
C LYS A 221 34.02 -15.57 -2.45
N ALA A 222 34.72 -16.17 -3.42
CA ALA A 222 36.18 -16.07 -3.55
C ALA A 222 36.67 -14.68 -4.06
N THR A 223 35.86 -13.96 -4.86
CA THR A 223 36.23 -12.63 -5.34
C THR A 223 35.97 -11.52 -4.31
N TRP A 224 35.08 -11.73 -3.34
CA TRP A 224 34.77 -10.74 -2.32
C TRP A 224 35.79 -10.69 -1.17
N GLU A 225 36.45 -11.81 -0.83
CA GLU A 225 37.55 -11.79 0.15
C GLU A 225 38.83 -11.16 -0.39
N LYS A 226 39.10 -11.28 -1.70
CA LYS A 226 40.31 -10.72 -2.33
C LYS A 226 40.32 -9.18 -2.36
N SER A 227 39.17 -8.53 -2.16
CA SER A 227 39.06 -7.07 -2.12
C SER A 227 39.18 -6.47 -0.72
N LYS A 228 39.10 -7.27 0.35
CA LYS A 228 39.31 -6.78 1.73
C LYS A 228 40.76 -6.78 2.19
N GLY A 229 41.66 -7.45 1.45
CA GLY A 229 43.06 -7.59 1.80
C GLY A 229 43.97 -6.41 1.43
N ASN A 230 43.47 -5.34 0.81
CA ASN A 230 44.34 -4.30 0.22
C ASN A 230 44.08 -2.86 0.69
N CYS A 231 43.46 -2.70 1.86
CA CYS A 231 43.37 -1.42 2.56
C CYS A 231 44.00 -1.56 3.96
N THR A 232 45.31 -1.77 4.01
CA THR A 232 46.12 -1.43 5.19
C THR A 232 46.83 -0.11 4.92
N GLN A 233 46.72 0.77 5.91
CA GLN A 233 47.15 2.16 5.88
C GLN A 233 48.68 2.32 5.73
N PRO A 234 49.12 3.49 5.25
CA PRO A 234 50.53 3.83 5.18
C PRO A 234 51.07 4.24 6.57
N GLY A 235 52.31 3.86 6.86
CA GLY A 235 53.21 4.66 7.69
C GLY A 235 53.56 4.12 9.07
N MET A 236 54.88 4.02 9.26
CA MET A 236 55.68 4.13 10.49
C MET A 236 55.93 2.87 11.32
N ASP A 237 57.18 2.39 11.22
CA ASP A 237 58.14 2.01 12.28
C ASP A 237 59.44 1.56 11.54
N VAL A 238 60.50 2.36 11.40
CA VAL A 238 61.57 2.73 12.36
C VAL A 238 62.15 1.55 13.15
N ASN A 239 63.44 1.28 12.88
CA ASN A 239 64.41 0.45 13.61
C ASN A 239 64.33 -1.08 13.47
N SER A 240 65.16 -1.62 12.58
CA SER A 240 66.34 -2.47 12.89
C SER A 240 67.21 -2.64 11.65
#